data_AF-A0A0C3S8X1-F1
#
_entry.id   AF-A0A0C3S8X1-F1
#
_cell.length_a   1.000
_cell.length_b   1.000
_cell.length_c   1.000
_cell.angle_alpha   90.00
_cell.angle_beta   90.00
_cell.angle_gamma   90.00
#
_symmetry.space_group_name_H-M   'P 1'
#
loop_
_entity.id
_entity.type
_entity.pdbx_description
1 polymer ?
#
loop_
_entity_poly.entity_id
_entity_poly.type
_entity_poly.pdbx_seq_one_letter_code
_entity_poly.pdbx_strand_id
1 'polypeptide(L)'
;MANRAKAQMQAVQTPRAPPPVTSESIELPDINSEYSDSEDEGRPRTFDPPDWAQSPELRQQLETQSRINPDSIFGPIVPLRMEEIFRTRQSRFRARTSSANWAGTDELTADEQRDYARRMGYR
;
A
#
# COMPACT_ATOMS: atom_id res chain seq x y z
N MET A 1 61.60 -21.66 -7.06
CA MET A 1 60.96 -22.15 -5.81
C MET A 1 61.25 -21.07 -4.76
N ALA A 2 60.33 -20.37 -4.10
CA ALA A 2 58.90 -20.46 -3.96
C ALA A 2 58.31 -19.06 -3.74
N ASN A 3 57.10 -18.85 -4.27
CA ASN A 3 56.26 -17.68 -4.03
C ASN A 3 55.67 -17.70 -2.61
N ARG A 4 55.27 -16.50 -2.16
CA ARG A 4 53.99 -16.22 -1.45
C ARG A 4 54.04 -16.01 0.07
N ALA A 5 53.94 -14.72 0.41
CA ALA A 5 52.97 -14.10 1.32
C ALA A 5 53.01 -14.39 2.81
N LYS A 6 53.22 -13.32 3.60
CA LYS A 6 52.34 -12.93 4.72
C LYS A 6 52.37 -11.40 4.88
N ALA A 7 51.71 -10.69 3.97
CA ALA A 7 51.32 -9.31 4.22
C ALA A 7 50.09 -9.33 5.14
N GLN A 8 50.18 -8.49 6.16
CA GLN A 8 49.32 -8.43 7.32
C GLN A 8 47.84 -8.33 6.98
N MET A 9 47.06 -9.09 7.75
CA MET A 9 45.60 -9.05 7.76
C MET A 9 45.14 -7.67 8.25
N GLN A 10 44.63 -6.83 7.36
CA GLN A 10 43.74 -5.73 7.72
C GLN A 10 42.44 -5.95 6.96
N ALA A 11 41.57 -6.76 7.55
CA ALA A 11 40.18 -6.82 7.14
C ALA A 11 39.54 -5.48 7.51
N VAL A 12 39.35 -4.64 6.51
CA VAL A 12 38.54 -3.41 6.58
C VAL A 12 37.15 -3.81 7.09
N GLN A 13 36.80 -3.29 8.27
CA GLN A 13 35.49 -3.46 8.88
C GLN A 13 34.44 -2.78 7.99
N THR A 14 33.79 -3.55 7.12
CA THR A 14 32.51 -3.15 6.53
C THR A 14 31.46 -3.12 7.64
N PRO A 15 30.67 -2.04 7.81
CA PRO A 15 29.56 -2.06 8.75
C PRO A 15 28.59 -3.17 8.33
N ARG A 16 28.48 -4.18 9.19
CA ARG A 16 27.59 -5.34 9.05
C ARG A 16 26.17 -4.82 8.86
N ALA A 17 25.58 -5.05 7.69
CA ALA A 17 24.16 -4.81 7.48
C ALA A 17 23.37 -5.57 8.56
N PRO A 18 22.35 -4.95 9.19
CA PRO A 18 21.56 -5.61 10.20
C PRO A 18 20.93 -6.89 9.62
N PRO A 19 20.78 -7.96 10.42
CA PRO A 19 20.15 -9.19 9.98
C PRO A 19 18.74 -8.92 9.45
N PRO A 20 18.24 -9.71 8.47
CA PRO A 20 16.90 -9.55 7.94
C PRO A 20 15.88 -9.70 9.08
N VAL A 21 15.28 -8.59 9.49
CA VAL A 21 14.22 -8.58 10.52
C VAL A 21 13.00 -9.33 9.99
N THR A 22 12.50 -10.30 10.75
CA THR A 22 11.23 -10.98 10.49
C THR A 22 10.10 -9.95 10.52
N SER A 23 9.14 -10.02 9.58
CA SER A 23 8.07 -9.02 9.48
C SER A 23 7.25 -8.88 10.76
N GLU A 24 7.10 -9.96 11.52
CA GLU A 24 6.38 -9.99 12.80
C GLU A 24 7.13 -9.32 13.95
N SER A 25 8.43 -9.01 13.77
CA SER A 25 9.27 -8.35 14.78
C SER A 25 9.53 -6.88 14.44
N ILE A 26 8.82 -6.34 13.44
CA ILE A 26 8.87 -4.93 13.08
C ILE A 26 7.87 -4.22 13.97
N GLU A 27 8.38 -3.63 15.04
CA GLU A 27 7.64 -2.59 15.76
C GLU A 27 7.59 -1.38 14.84
N LEU A 28 6.42 -1.19 14.23
CA LEU A 28 6.14 0.07 13.54
C LEU A 28 6.12 1.16 14.61
N PRO A 29 6.75 2.32 14.37
CA PRO A 29 6.57 3.45 15.26
C PRO A 29 5.08 3.75 15.36
N ASP A 30 4.65 4.22 16.54
CA ASP A 30 3.29 4.73 16.70
C ASP A 30 3.00 5.69 15.56
N ILE A 31 1.85 5.49 14.92
CA ILE A 31 1.41 6.36 13.82
C ILE A 31 1.43 7.77 14.39
N ASN A 32 2.21 8.66 13.76
CA ASN A 32 2.18 10.08 14.07
C ASN A 32 0.84 10.62 13.58
N SER A 33 -0.21 10.28 14.31
CA SER A 33 -1.58 10.65 14.05
C SER A 33 -1.74 12.08 14.55
N GLU A 34 -1.28 13.02 13.73
CA GLU A 34 -1.61 14.44 13.86
C GLU A 34 -3.13 14.71 13.86
N TYR A 35 -3.94 13.68 13.55
CA TYR A 35 -5.40 13.67 13.59
C TYR A 35 -6.02 12.95 14.79
N SER A 36 -5.22 12.35 15.69
CA SER A 36 -5.71 11.71 16.93
C SER A 36 -5.38 12.53 18.17
N ASP A 37 -5.23 13.85 18.01
CA ASP A 37 -5.33 14.75 19.14
C ASP A 37 -6.70 15.42 19.08
N SER A 38 -7.51 15.21 20.11
CA SER A 38 -8.81 15.87 20.33
C SER A 38 -8.73 17.40 20.31
N GLU A 39 -7.53 17.98 20.28
CA GLU A 39 -7.31 19.42 20.09
C GLU A 39 -7.49 19.92 18.64
N ASP A 40 -7.53 19.05 17.62
CA ASP A 40 -7.76 19.46 16.21
C ASP A 40 -9.23 19.85 15.92
N GLU A 41 -10.17 19.52 16.83
CA GLU A 41 -11.57 19.98 16.73
C GLU A 41 -11.71 21.52 16.81
N GLY A 42 -10.69 22.22 17.33
CA GLY A 42 -10.64 23.68 17.45
C GLY A 42 -9.84 24.39 16.35
N ARG A 43 -9.19 23.66 15.43
CA ARG A 43 -8.41 24.29 14.36
C ARG A 43 -9.36 25.01 13.39
N PRO A 44 -9.08 26.26 12.98
CA PRO A 44 -9.90 26.92 11.99
C PRO A 44 -9.93 26.05 10.74
N ARG A 45 -11.14 25.62 10.35
CA ARG A 45 -11.36 24.89 9.09
C ARG A 45 -10.78 25.75 7.97
N THR A 46 -9.65 25.31 7.43
CA THR A 46 -8.93 26.00 6.34
C THR A 46 -9.50 25.61 4.98
N PHE A 47 -10.39 24.63 4.94
CA PHE A 47 -11.06 24.15 3.75
C PHE A 47 -12.57 24.30 3.95
N ASP A 48 -13.18 25.13 3.11
CA ASP A 48 -14.62 25.20 2.96
C ASP A 48 -15.03 24.21 1.86
N PRO A 49 -15.67 23.07 2.21
CA PRO A 49 -16.05 22.10 1.22
C PRO A 49 -17.07 22.71 0.25
N PRO A 50 -16.94 22.45 -1.06
CA PRO A 50 -17.91 22.93 -2.04
C PRO A 50 -19.29 22.27 -1.83
N ASP A 51 -20.34 22.90 -2.33
CA ASP A 51 -21.74 22.45 -2.10
C ASP A 51 -21.98 20.99 -2.49
N TRP A 52 -21.36 20.49 -3.58
CA TRP A 52 -21.49 19.08 -3.99
C TRP A 52 -20.91 18.08 -2.98
N ALA A 53 -19.99 18.52 -2.13
CA ALA A 53 -19.39 17.73 -1.05
C ALA A 53 -20.12 17.91 0.29
N GLN A 54 -21.23 18.66 0.31
CA GLN A 54 -22.07 18.89 1.48
C GLN A 54 -23.46 18.26 1.30
N SER A 55 -24.18 18.05 2.41
CA SER A 55 -25.58 17.61 2.34
C SER A 55 -26.51 18.80 2.10
N PRO A 56 -27.57 18.69 1.29
CA PRO A 56 -28.17 17.47 0.74
C PRO A 56 -27.59 16.91 -0.57
N GLU A 57 -26.79 17.67 -1.31
CA GLU A 57 -26.31 17.36 -2.65
C GLU A 57 -25.46 16.08 -2.68
N LEU A 58 -24.53 15.94 -1.74
CA LEU A 58 -23.68 14.76 -1.59
C LEU A 58 -24.51 13.49 -1.46
N ARG A 59 -25.59 13.52 -0.67
CA ARG A 59 -26.46 12.34 -0.45
C ARG A 59 -27.14 11.93 -1.75
N GLN A 60 -27.67 12.89 -2.51
CA GLN A 60 -28.31 12.63 -3.80
C GLN A 60 -27.31 12.04 -4.81
N GLN A 61 -26.08 12.56 -4.83
CA GLN A 61 -25.02 12.05 -5.70
C GLN A 61 -24.61 10.62 -5.32
N LEU A 62 -24.43 10.33 -4.03
CA LEU A 62 -24.10 8.98 -3.56
C LEU A 62 -25.19 7.96 -3.88
N GLU A 63 -26.47 8.33 -3.72
CA GLU A 63 -27.60 7.48 -4.12
C GLU A 63 -27.57 7.16 -5.61
N THR A 64 -27.26 8.15 -6.43
CA THR A 64 -27.12 8.00 -7.88
C THR A 64 -25.93 7.11 -8.26
N GLN A 65 -24.79 7.30 -7.60
CA GLN A 65 -23.54 6.57 -7.85
C GLN A 65 -23.58 5.13 -7.34
N SER A 66 -24.44 4.81 -6.37
CA SER A 66 -24.50 3.49 -5.69
C SER A 66 -24.65 2.28 -6.62
N ARG A 67 -25.22 2.46 -7.82
CA ARG A 67 -25.47 1.38 -8.80
C ARG A 67 -24.54 1.44 -10.01
N ILE A 68 -23.56 2.34 -10.02
CA ILE A 68 -22.63 2.48 -11.12
C ILE A 68 -21.48 1.51 -10.90
N ASN A 69 -21.15 0.71 -11.92
CA ASN A 69 -20.02 -0.20 -11.85
C ASN A 69 -18.69 0.59 -11.85
N PRO A 70 -17.86 0.52 -10.80
CA PRO A 70 -16.56 1.19 -10.81
C PRO A 70 -15.61 0.63 -11.87
N ASP A 71 -15.69 -0.68 -12.17
CA ASP A 71 -14.80 -1.33 -13.13
C ASP A 71 -15.03 -0.83 -14.56
N SER A 72 -16.25 -0.36 -14.89
CA SER A 72 -16.54 0.21 -16.21
C SER A 72 -15.99 1.64 -16.37
N ILE A 73 -15.71 2.33 -15.26
CA ILE A 73 -15.15 3.69 -15.25
C ILE A 73 -13.64 3.66 -15.15
N PHE A 74 -13.11 2.92 -14.17
CA PHE A 74 -11.69 2.92 -13.83
C PHE A 74 -10.91 1.77 -14.46
N GLY A 75 -11.61 0.73 -14.91
CA GLY A 75 -10.98 -0.50 -15.38
C GLY A 75 -10.44 -1.38 -14.25
N PRO A 76 -9.83 -2.52 -14.61
CA PRO A 76 -9.27 -3.45 -13.64
C PRO A 76 -8.04 -2.85 -12.93
N ILE A 77 -7.90 -3.15 -11.63
CA ILE A 77 -6.73 -2.76 -10.85
C ILE A 77 -5.52 -3.56 -11.34
N VAL A 78 -4.55 -2.86 -11.94
CA VAL A 78 -3.31 -3.48 -12.43
C VAL A 78 -2.35 -3.81 -11.27
N PRO A 79 -1.49 -4.84 -11.43
CA PRO A 79 -0.46 -5.14 -10.44
C PRO A 79 0.46 -3.94 -10.20
N LEU A 80 0.70 -3.62 -8.93
CA LEU A 80 1.55 -2.52 -8.53
C LEU A 80 3.03 -2.83 -8.84
N ARG A 81 3.65 -2.00 -9.69
CA ARG A 81 5.07 -2.07 -10.00
C ARG A 81 5.82 -0.97 -9.28
N MET A 82 6.52 -1.35 -8.21
CA MET A 82 7.23 -0.42 -7.32
C MET A 82 8.37 0.33 -8.04
N GLU A 83 8.92 -0.29 -9.09
CA GLU A 83 9.95 0.27 -9.95
C GLU A 83 9.47 1.50 -10.70
N GLU A 84 8.24 1.46 -11.21
CA GLU A 84 7.64 2.52 -12.01
C GLU A 84 7.33 3.76 -11.15
N ILE A 85 6.91 3.52 -9.89
CA ILE A 85 6.52 4.59 -8.96
C ILE A 85 7.74 5.29 -8.39
N PHE A 86 8.67 4.53 -7.80
CA PHE A 86 9.76 5.12 -7.04
C PHE A 86 10.99 5.42 -7.89
N ARG A 87 11.07 4.91 -9.13
CA ARG A 87 12.24 5.07 -10.03
C ARG A 87 13.57 4.73 -9.32
N THR A 88 13.53 3.86 -8.31
CA THR A 88 14.69 3.46 -7.50
C THR A 88 15.16 2.07 -7.88
N ARG A 89 16.41 1.73 -7.52
CA ARG A 89 16.95 0.39 -7.76
C ARG A 89 16.33 -0.62 -6.79
N GLN A 90 15.98 -1.79 -7.35
CA GLN A 90 15.37 -2.97 -6.72
C GLN A 90 15.90 -3.37 -5.33
N SER A 91 17.16 -3.04 -5.03
CA SER A 91 17.84 -3.44 -3.79
C SER A 91 17.19 -2.90 -2.50
N ARG A 92 16.28 -1.92 -2.58
CA ARG A 92 15.58 -1.36 -1.42
C ARG A 92 14.21 -2.00 -1.16
N PHE A 93 13.70 -2.80 -2.10
CA PHE A 93 12.43 -3.49 -1.91
C PHE A 93 12.70 -4.83 -1.22
N ARG A 94 11.96 -5.07 -0.13
CA ARG A 94 12.04 -6.34 0.60
C ARG A 94 11.43 -7.44 -0.25
N ALA A 95 11.99 -8.64 -0.19
CA ALA A 95 11.42 -9.80 -0.86
C ALA A 95 9.98 -10.04 -0.38
N ARG A 96 9.09 -10.39 -1.31
CA ARG A 96 7.68 -10.71 -1.03
C ARG A 96 7.62 -11.87 -0.03
N THR A 97 6.90 -11.67 1.07
CA THR A 97 6.60 -12.70 2.08
C THR A 97 5.25 -13.35 1.78
N SER A 98 4.86 -14.38 2.52
CA SER A 98 3.62 -15.16 2.32
C SER A 98 2.35 -14.32 2.26
N SER A 99 2.29 -13.18 2.94
CA SER A 99 1.15 -12.24 2.90
C SER A 99 0.90 -11.62 1.52
N ALA A 100 1.85 -11.71 0.61
CA ALA A 100 1.72 -11.23 -0.77
C ALA A 100 1.42 -12.37 -1.76
N ASN A 101 1.16 -13.59 -1.29
CA ASN A 101 0.79 -14.73 -2.14
C ASN A 101 -0.69 -15.08 -1.95
N TRP A 102 -1.53 -14.48 -2.78
CA TRP A 102 -2.97 -14.76 -2.86
C TRP A 102 -3.31 -15.78 -3.96
N ALA A 103 -2.31 -16.48 -4.51
CA ALA A 103 -2.53 -17.45 -5.59
C ALA A 103 -3.14 -18.75 -5.05
N GLY A 104 -4.09 -19.34 -5.78
CA GLY A 104 -4.74 -20.60 -5.43
C GLY A 104 -6.12 -20.38 -4.82
N THR A 105 -6.31 -20.81 -3.57
CA THR A 105 -7.64 -20.80 -2.92
C THR A 105 -8.15 -19.40 -2.58
N ASP A 106 -7.24 -18.43 -2.40
CA ASP A 106 -7.59 -17.06 -2.02
C ASP A 106 -7.73 -16.12 -3.23
N GLU A 107 -7.63 -16.65 -4.46
CA GLU A 107 -7.82 -15.87 -5.68
C GLU A 107 -9.31 -15.66 -5.94
N LEU A 108 -9.69 -14.42 -6.21
CA LEU A 108 -11.08 -14.08 -6.50
C LEU A 108 -11.52 -14.69 -7.84
N THR A 109 -12.50 -15.59 -7.78
CA THR A 109 -13.00 -16.29 -8.96
C THR A 109 -13.92 -15.41 -9.80
N ALA A 110 -14.07 -15.75 -11.08
CA ALA A 110 -14.97 -15.04 -11.99
C ALA A 110 -16.45 -15.12 -11.56
N ASP A 111 -16.84 -16.20 -10.89
CA ASP A 111 -18.21 -16.38 -10.40
C ASP A 111 -18.47 -15.50 -9.17
N GLU A 112 -17.53 -15.39 -8.24
CA GLU A 112 -17.63 -14.46 -7.11
C GLU A 112 -17.72 -13.00 -7.57
N GLN A 113 -16.97 -12.62 -8.61
CA GLN A 113 -17.06 -11.28 -9.20
C GLN A 113 -18.45 -11.01 -9.78
N ARG A 114 -19.03 -11.98 -10.50
CA ARG A 114 -20.39 -11.86 -11.06
C ARG A 114 -21.46 -11.79 -9.97
N ASP A 115 -21.33 -12.59 -8.93
CA ASP A 115 -22.26 -12.61 -7.81
C ASP A 115 -22.18 -11.31 -7.00
N TYR A 116 -20.97 -10.78 -6.80
CA TYR A 116 -20.75 -9.46 -6.22
C TYR A 116 -21.41 -8.35 -7.05
N ALA A 117 -21.17 -8.32 -8.37
CA ALA A 117 -21.78 -7.33 -9.26
C ALA A 117 -23.32 -7.40 -9.24
N ARG A 118 -23.88 -8.62 -9.21
CA ARG A 118 -25.34 -8.83 -9.08
C ARG A 118 -25.86 -8.30 -7.74
N ARG A 119 -25.16 -8.58 -6.63
CA ARG A 119 -25.53 -8.10 -5.29
C ARG A 119 -25.51 -6.58 -5.20
N MET A 120 -24.51 -5.95 -5.81
CA MET A 120 -24.39 -4.48 -5.83
C MET A 120 -25.39 -3.82 -6.79
N GLY A 121 -26.03 -4.59 -7.68
CA GLY A 121 -26.99 -4.06 -8.64
C GLY A 121 -26.34 -3.13 -9.66
N TYR A 122 -25.06 -3.38 -9.95
CA TYR A 122 -24.30 -2.65 -10.96
C TYR A 122 -24.96 -2.79 -12.33
N ARG A 123 -25.04 -1.67 -13.05
CA ARG A 123 -25.59 -1.59 -14.42
C ARG A 123 -24.50 -1.35 -15.45
#